data_AF-A0A6A4ASP1-F1
#
_entry.id   AF-A0A6A4ASP1-F1
#
_cell.length_a   1.000
_cell.length_b   1.000
_cell.length_c   1.000
_cell.angle_alpha   90.00
_cell.angle_beta   90.00
_cell.angle_gamma   90.00
#
_symmetry.space_group_name_H-M   'P 1'
#
loop_
_entity.id
_entity.type
_entity.pdbx_description
1 polymer ?
#
loop_
_entity_poly.entity_id
_entity_poly.type
_entity_poly.pdbx_seq_one_letter_code
_entity_poly.pdbx_strand_id
1 'polypeptide(L)'
;QSSAGSTNRPKAKLPAPLPDDGVIEPPKKGSWCHYGIKVQALNRQTIGFPSYMPVQPLLQHLHVRWVPIEYWELIQTCPWDDMWQQRISTLVFFKYSEMSPEMTEMITLILDFMSRWRREYWERYHWVTMDPDFDYYRTQELRAIPELADMYRDRKDRHSDFDNHRKKMMAEVEKSPGYSDRIWFEPGLWVVPQNPCYWIIRDPELQISLQDQLVSVDDLEPARTQWVTRQSEDVFLKLAPAL
;
A
#
# COMPACT_ATOMS: atom_id res chain seq x y z
N GLN A 1 -9.89 52.02 -22.87
CA GLN A 1 -8.86 51.00 -22.57
C GLN A 1 -8.94 50.72 -21.08
N SER A 2 -9.58 49.61 -20.69
CA SER A 2 -9.70 49.18 -19.29
C SER A 2 -8.57 48.20 -19.01
N SER A 3 -7.61 48.62 -18.19
CA SER A 3 -6.51 47.78 -17.71
C SER A 3 -7.03 46.96 -16.52
N ALA A 4 -7.39 45.70 -16.77
CA ALA A 4 -7.68 44.74 -15.72
C ALA A 4 -6.35 44.25 -15.13
N GLY A 5 -5.97 44.83 -13.99
CA GLY A 5 -4.86 44.33 -13.18
C GLY A 5 -5.16 42.91 -12.70
N SER A 6 -4.41 41.94 -13.23
CA SER A 6 -4.33 40.59 -12.69
C SER A 6 -3.76 40.67 -11.27
N THR A 7 -4.63 40.56 -10.27
CA THR A 7 -4.22 40.38 -8.88
C THR A 7 -3.85 38.91 -8.68
N ASN A 8 -2.55 38.61 -8.83
CA ASN A 8 -1.99 37.35 -8.37
C ASN A 8 -2.23 37.24 -6.85
N ARG A 9 -3.26 36.48 -6.46
CA ARG A 9 -3.51 36.11 -5.07
C ARG A 9 -2.27 35.36 -4.55
N PRO A 10 -1.67 35.74 -3.42
CA PRO A 10 -0.57 34.97 -2.85
C PRO A 10 -1.06 33.55 -2.55
N LYS A 11 -0.37 32.52 -3.04
CA LYS A 11 -0.60 31.14 -2.59
C LYS A 11 -0.40 31.14 -1.07
N ALA A 12 -1.47 30.90 -0.32
CA ALA A 12 -1.38 30.79 1.13
C ALA A 12 -0.31 29.73 1.47
N LYS A 13 0.68 30.09 2.29
CA LYS A 13 1.67 29.13 2.76
C LYS A 13 0.93 28.02 3.49
N LEU A 14 1.15 26.79 3.06
CA LEU A 14 0.63 25.61 3.76
C LEU A 14 1.21 25.58 5.17
N PRO A 15 0.44 25.12 6.17
CA PRO A 15 0.95 24.98 7.53
C PRO A 15 2.14 24.00 7.54
N ALA A 16 3.05 24.15 8.50
CA ALA A 16 4.09 23.15 8.75
C ALA A 16 3.46 21.81 9.21
N PRO A 17 4.11 20.66 8.97
CA PRO A 17 3.70 19.41 9.59
C PRO A 17 3.76 19.52 11.11
N LEU A 18 2.92 18.75 11.81
CA LEU A 18 3.06 18.63 13.26
C LEU A 18 4.27 17.74 13.57
N PRO A 19 4.91 17.90 14.75
CA PRO A 19 5.97 17.01 15.18
C PRO A 19 5.54 15.54 15.16
N ASP A 20 6.46 14.65 14.80
CA ASP A 20 6.27 13.22 15.00
C ASP A 20 6.49 12.86 16.47
N ASP A 21 5.40 12.79 17.21
CA ASP A 21 5.34 12.39 18.62
C ASP A 21 5.14 10.88 18.81
N GLY A 22 5.18 10.10 17.73
CA GLY A 22 4.90 8.67 17.72
C GLY A 22 3.41 8.30 17.86
N VAL A 23 2.50 9.27 17.88
CA VAL A 23 1.07 9.02 18.10
C VAL A 23 0.34 8.72 16.79
N ILE A 24 -0.47 7.67 16.80
CA ILE A 24 -1.52 7.43 15.81
C ILE A 24 -2.85 7.82 16.45
N GLU A 25 -3.42 8.96 16.04
CA GLU A 25 -4.72 9.38 16.56
C GLU A 25 -5.83 8.44 16.08
N PRO A 26 -6.86 8.15 16.91
CA PRO A 26 -8.02 7.41 16.45
C PRO A 26 -8.79 8.20 15.38
N PRO A 27 -9.48 7.52 14.45
CA PRO A 27 -10.29 8.18 13.43
C PRO A 27 -11.33 9.13 14.04
N LYS A 28 -11.48 10.32 13.46
CA LYS A 28 -12.47 11.32 13.89
C LYS A 28 -13.18 11.97 12.71
N LYS A 29 -14.30 12.65 12.97
CA LYS A 29 -15.05 13.36 11.93
C LYS A 29 -14.14 14.40 11.25
N GLY A 30 -13.92 14.24 9.94
CA GLY A 30 -13.00 15.05 9.17
C GLY A 30 -11.64 14.37 9.02
N SER A 31 -10.60 14.97 9.60
CA SER A 31 -9.20 14.54 9.48
C SER A 31 -8.54 14.46 10.85
N TRP A 32 -7.56 13.56 10.99
CA TRP A 32 -6.79 13.30 12.20
C TRP A 32 -5.30 13.13 11.85
N CYS A 33 -4.45 12.85 12.83
CA CYS A 33 -3.00 12.79 12.64
C CYS A 33 -2.43 11.40 12.91
N HIS A 34 -1.54 10.94 12.02
CA HIS A 34 -0.66 9.81 12.25
C HIS A 34 0.77 10.36 12.23
N TYR A 35 1.52 10.23 13.32
CA TYR A 35 2.91 10.70 13.41
C TYR A 35 3.08 12.17 13.01
N GLY A 36 2.12 13.03 13.39
CA GLY A 36 2.07 14.44 12.99
C GLY A 36 1.65 14.72 11.53
N ILE A 37 1.37 13.69 10.72
CA ILE A 37 0.85 13.82 9.35
C ILE A 37 -0.67 13.76 9.35
N LYS A 38 -1.29 14.74 8.69
CA LYS A 38 -2.74 14.81 8.60
C LYS A 38 -3.29 13.82 7.57
N VAL A 39 -4.14 12.93 8.04
CA VAL A 39 -4.85 11.91 7.25
C VAL A 39 -6.36 12.13 7.30
N GLN A 40 -7.07 11.53 6.36
CA GLN A 40 -8.52 11.56 6.25
C GLN A 40 -9.06 10.18 5.88
N ALA A 41 -10.33 9.95 6.16
CA ALA A 41 -11.00 8.71 5.81
C ALA A 41 -11.03 8.53 4.28
N LEU A 42 -10.72 7.31 3.85
CA LEU A 42 -10.80 6.89 2.47
C LEU A 42 -12.11 6.15 2.28
N ASN A 43 -13.03 6.77 1.55
CA ASN A 43 -14.32 6.14 1.24
C ASN A 43 -14.09 4.98 0.27
N ARG A 44 -14.79 3.85 0.49
CA ARG A 44 -14.72 2.65 -0.36
C ARG A 44 -13.32 2.02 -0.37
N GLN A 45 -12.70 1.84 0.79
CA GLN A 45 -11.58 0.91 0.89
C GLN A 45 -12.11 -0.53 0.93
N THR A 46 -11.31 -1.46 0.43
CA THR A 46 -11.56 -2.90 0.62
C THR A 46 -11.57 -3.22 2.11
N ILE A 47 -12.58 -3.97 2.57
CA ILE A 47 -12.75 -4.33 3.98
C ILE A 47 -11.48 -4.99 4.53
N GLY A 48 -11.11 -4.62 5.77
CA GLY A 48 -9.92 -5.11 6.47
C GLY A 48 -8.67 -4.26 6.22
N PHE A 49 -8.55 -3.58 5.08
CA PHE A 49 -7.38 -2.73 4.80
C PHE A 49 -7.47 -1.36 5.46
N PRO A 50 -6.32 -0.70 5.72
CA PRO A 50 -6.27 0.69 6.19
C PRO A 50 -7.11 1.62 5.33
N SER A 51 -8.13 2.22 5.94
CA SER A 51 -9.15 3.03 5.26
C SER A 51 -8.93 4.52 5.44
N TYR A 52 -7.68 4.95 5.32
CA TYR A 52 -7.28 6.35 5.39
C TYR A 52 -6.26 6.70 4.30
N MET A 53 -6.12 8.00 4.04
CA MET A 53 -5.12 8.54 3.13
C MET A 53 -4.60 9.88 3.66
N PRO A 54 -3.38 10.30 3.28
CA PRO A 54 -2.91 11.66 3.53
C PRO A 54 -3.88 12.68 2.94
N VAL A 55 -4.09 13.79 3.65
CA VAL A 55 -4.87 14.91 3.12
C VAL A 55 -4.14 15.49 1.91
N GLN A 56 -4.74 15.38 0.73
CA GLN A 56 -4.11 15.70 -0.56
C GLN A 56 -3.42 17.08 -0.62
N PRO A 57 -4.04 18.19 -0.15
CA PRO A 57 -3.36 19.49 -0.06
C PRO A 57 -2.10 19.54 0.82
N LEU A 58 -1.87 18.53 1.66
CA LEU A 58 -0.77 18.44 2.61
C LEU A 58 0.20 17.30 2.27
N LEU A 59 0.12 16.72 1.06
CA LEU A 59 0.99 15.61 0.64
C LEU A 59 2.49 15.95 0.74
N GLN A 60 2.85 17.22 0.54
CA GLN A 60 4.22 17.72 0.73
C GLN A 60 4.79 17.42 2.14
N HIS A 61 3.95 17.25 3.16
CA HIS A 61 4.40 16.87 4.51
C HIS A 61 4.95 15.44 4.56
N LEU A 62 4.52 14.57 3.65
CA LEU A 62 5.13 13.25 3.47
C LEU A 62 6.32 13.29 2.51
N HIS A 63 6.31 14.17 1.50
CA HIS A 63 7.44 14.32 0.58
C HIS A 63 8.72 14.72 1.32
N VAL A 64 8.62 15.57 2.35
CA VAL A 64 9.79 15.91 3.19
C VAL A 64 10.31 14.74 4.03
N ARG A 65 9.50 13.69 4.21
CA ARG A 65 9.89 12.44 4.91
C ARG A 65 10.35 11.35 3.96
N TRP A 66 10.41 11.64 2.65
CA TRP A 66 10.84 10.67 1.65
C TRP A 66 12.35 10.44 1.75
N VAL A 67 12.74 9.21 2.07
CA VAL A 67 14.16 8.79 2.21
C VAL A 67 14.48 7.78 1.10
N PRO A 68 14.92 8.23 -0.09
CA PRO A 68 14.99 7.38 -1.28
C PRO A 68 16.02 6.27 -1.19
N ILE A 69 17.18 6.51 -0.54
CA ILE A 69 18.23 5.50 -0.38
C ILE A 69 17.73 4.38 0.53
N GLU A 70 17.21 4.70 1.72
CA GLU A 70 16.66 3.68 2.63
C GLU A 70 15.51 2.90 1.99
N TYR A 71 14.63 3.56 1.23
CA TYR A 71 13.55 2.85 0.55
C TYR A 71 14.09 1.91 -0.54
N TRP A 72 15.10 2.36 -1.29
CA TRP A 72 15.77 1.53 -2.29
C TRP A 72 16.43 0.31 -1.65
N GLU A 73 17.14 0.48 -0.53
CA GLU A 73 17.74 -0.61 0.25
C GLU A 73 16.67 -1.58 0.75
N LEU A 74 15.55 -1.07 1.28
CA LEU A 74 14.42 -1.88 1.73
C LEU A 74 13.85 -2.74 0.60
N ILE A 75 13.62 -2.18 -0.60
CA ILE A 75 13.11 -3.00 -1.71
C ILE A 75 14.15 -4.00 -2.25
N GLN A 76 15.45 -3.79 -2.02
CA GLN A 76 16.47 -4.79 -2.37
C GLN A 76 16.37 -6.05 -1.48
N THR A 77 15.78 -5.96 -0.28
CA THR A 77 15.57 -7.14 0.56
C THR A 77 14.41 -8.02 0.07
N CYS A 78 13.70 -7.60 -0.98
CA CYS A 78 12.56 -8.31 -1.57
C CYS A 78 11.49 -8.69 -0.51
N PRO A 79 10.93 -7.75 0.27
CA PRO A 79 9.99 -8.07 1.35
C PRO A 79 8.72 -8.80 0.87
N TRP A 80 8.38 -8.67 -0.42
CA TRP A 80 7.31 -9.44 -1.05
C TRP A 80 7.61 -10.94 -1.22
N ASP A 81 8.88 -11.34 -1.29
CA ASP A 81 9.29 -12.75 -1.34
C ASP A 81 9.04 -13.40 0.04
N ASP A 82 9.40 -12.69 1.11
CA ASP A 82 9.10 -13.13 2.48
C ASP A 82 7.60 -13.24 2.71
N MET A 83 6.83 -12.22 2.29
CA MET A 83 5.37 -12.23 2.36
C MET A 83 4.77 -13.42 1.58
N TRP A 84 5.34 -13.75 0.41
CA TRP A 84 4.91 -14.90 -0.39
C TRP A 84 5.23 -16.24 0.26
N GLN A 85 6.43 -16.40 0.83
CA GLN A 85 6.86 -17.64 1.46
C GLN A 85 6.06 -17.96 2.73
N GLN A 86 5.71 -16.93 3.49
CA GLN A 86 4.98 -17.06 4.76
C GLN A 86 3.45 -17.02 4.59
N ARG A 87 2.95 -16.83 3.36
CA ARG A 87 1.51 -16.74 3.09
C ARG A 87 0.76 -17.99 3.52
N ILE A 88 -0.52 -17.81 3.79
CA ILE A 88 -1.45 -18.93 3.95
C ILE A 88 -1.55 -19.65 2.60
N SER A 89 -1.25 -20.95 2.57
CA SER A 89 -1.20 -21.75 1.33
C SER A 89 -2.39 -22.70 1.18
N THR A 90 -3.45 -22.50 1.96
CA THR A 90 -4.63 -23.38 2.01
C THR A 90 -5.91 -22.59 1.76
N LEU A 91 -6.83 -23.19 1.02
CA LEU A 91 -8.22 -22.76 0.96
C LEU A 91 -8.97 -23.30 2.18
N VAL A 92 -9.72 -22.44 2.87
CA VAL A 92 -10.43 -22.75 4.11
C VAL A 92 -11.93 -22.91 3.86
N PHE A 93 -12.50 -22.10 2.97
CA PHE A 93 -13.95 -22.06 2.73
C PHE A 93 -14.40 -22.92 1.55
N PHE A 94 -13.52 -23.15 0.58
CA PHE A 94 -13.78 -23.90 -0.64
C PHE A 94 -13.08 -25.25 -0.58
N LYS A 95 -13.86 -26.32 -0.54
CA LYS A 95 -13.32 -27.67 -0.59
C LYS A 95 -13.02 -28.07 -2.03
N TYR A 96 -11.87 -28.70 -2.23
CA TYR A 96 -11.47 -29.23 -3.53
C TYR A 96 -12.52 -30.16 -4.15
N SER A 97 -13.14 -31.04 -3.35
CA SER A 97 -14.18 -31.97 -3.81
C SER A 97 -15.47 -31.30 -4.29
N GLU A 98 -15.69 -30.05 -3.91
CA GLU A 98 -16.86 -29.25 -4.26
C GLU A 98 -16.54 -28.27 -5.41
N MET A 99 -15.29 -28.22 -5.86
CA MET A 99 -14.82 -27.31 -6.91
C MET A 99 -14.91 -27.98 -8.28
N SER A 100 -15.35 -27.23 -9.29
CA SER A 100 -15.28 -27.68 -10.68
C SER A 100 -13.83 -27.79 -11.15
N PRO A 101 -13.53 -28.66 -12.13
CA PRO A 101 -12.21 -28.69 -12.76
C PRO A 101 -11.79 -27.31 -13.29
N GLU A 102 -12.72 -26.57 -13.90
CA GLU A 102 -12.48 -25.24 -14.45
C GLU A 102 -12.13 -24.23 -13.36
N MET A 103 -12.80 -24.25 -12.21
CA MET A 103 -12.43 -23.38 -11.09
C MET A 103 -11.08 -23.76 -10.48
N THR A 104 -10.73 -25.05 -10.46
CA THR A 104 -9.41 -25.50 -9.99
C THR A 104 -8.28 -24.92 -10.87
N GLU A 105 -8.48 -24.90 -12.19
CA GLU A 105 -7.58 -24.23 -13.12
C GLU A 105 -7.50 -22.73 -12.88
N MET A 106 -8.64 -22.07 -12.60
CA MET A 106 -8.67 -20.64 -12.26
C MET A 106 -7.94 -20.32 -10.96
N ILE A 107 -8.00 -21.18 -9.95
CA ILE A 107 -7.20 -21.00 -8.73
C ILE A 107 -5.70 -21.03 -9.06
N THR A 108 -5.28 -21.94 -9.94
CA THR A 108 -3.88 -22.01 -10.38
C THR A 108 -3.48 -20.72 -11.10
N LEU A 109 -4.33 -20.22 -12.01
CA LEU A 109 -4.14 -18.93 -12.67
C LEU A 109 -3.99 -17.76 -11.68
N ILE A 110 -4.84 -17.71 -10.64
CA ILE A 110 -4.77 -16.69 -9.59
C ILE A 110 -3.45 -16.80 -8.81
N LEU A 111 -3.04 -18.01 -8.43
CA LEU A 111 -1.80 -18.24 -7.68
C LEU A 111 -0.56 -17.87 -8.50
N ASP A 112 -0.53 -18.21 -9.79
CA ASP A 112 0.53 -17.82 -10.72
C ASP A 112 0.59 -16.30 -10.87
N PHE A 113 -0.57 -15.66 -10.96
CA PHE A 113 -0.67 -14.20 -10.99
C PHE A 113 -0.13 -13.58 -9.70
N MET A 114 -0.55 -14.07 -8.53
CA MET A 114 -0.06 -13.59 -7.23
C MET A 114 1.46 -13.75 -7.11
N SER A 115 1.98 -14.92 -7.46
CA SER A 115 3.42 -15.20 -7.45
C SER A 115 4.19 -14.23 -8.35
N ARG A 116 3.72 -14.01 -9.58
CA ARG A 116 4.37 -13.11 -10.55
C ARG A 116 4.36 -11.65 -10.10
N TRP A 117 3.24 -11.19 -9.54
CA TRP A 117 2.98 -9.78 -9.23
C TRP A 117 3.09 -9.43 -7.76
N ARG A 118 3.74 -10.29 -6.97
CA ARG A 118 3.85 -10.17 -5.51
C ARG A 118 4.46 -8.85 -5.04
N ARG A 119 5.40 -8.29 -5.81
CA ARG A 119 5.97 -6.97 -5.53
C ARG A 119 4.90 -5.88 -5.60
N GLU A 120 4.07 -5.88 -6.64
CA GLU A 120 3.02 -4.90 -6.84
C GLU A 120 1.88 -5.06 -5.81
N TYR A 121 1.61 -6.29 -5.36
CA TYR A 121 0.77 -6.50 -4.19
C TYR A 121 1.36 -5.80 -2.95
N TRP A 122 2.61 -6.13 -2.61
CA TRP A 122 3.29 -5.57 -1.44
C TRP A 122 3.39 -4.05 -1.49
N GLU A 123 3.81 -3.45 -2.62
CA GLU A 123 3.92 -2.00 -2.78
C GLU A 123 2.55 -1.31 -2.64
N ARG A 124 1.46 -1.97 -3.08
CA ARG A 124 0.10 -1.44 -2.91
C ARG A 124 -0.40 -1.56 -1.46
N TYR A 125 0.06 -2.57 -0.73
CA TYR A 125 -0.19 -2.73 0.71
C TYR A 125 0.68 -1.80 1.57
N HIS A 126 1.81 -1.32 1.06
CA HIS A 126 2.79 -0.48 1.76
C HIS A 126 3.08 0.79 0.96
N TRP A 127 2.03 1.54 0.64
CA TRP A 127 2.13 2.63 -0.32
C TRP A 127 2.89 3.83 0.25
N VAL A 128 4.19 3.88 -0.04
CA VAL A 128 5.04 5.02 0.29
C VAL A 128 4.80 6.19 -0.67
N THR A 129 4.65 7.39 -0.10
CA THR A 129 4.47 8.63 -0.86
C THR A 129 5.83 9.17 -1.28
N MET A 130 6.26 8.83 -2.49
CA MET A 130 7.47 9.36 -3.11
C MET A 130 7.24 10.80 -3.59
N ASP A 131 8.25 11.65 -3.47
CA ASP A 131 8.24 12.97 -4.09
C ASP A 131 8.67 12.86 -5.57
N PRO A 132 7.77 13.11 -6.54
CA PRO A 132 8.11 13.03 -7.96
C PRO A 132 9.09 14.12 -8.41
N ASP A 133 9.19 15.22 -7.65
CA ASP A 133 10.06 16.36 -7.95
C ASP A 133 11.37 16.32 -7.15
N PHE A 134 11.68 15.20 -6.49
CA PHE A 134 12.90 15.02 -5.69
C PHE A 134 14.17 15.15 -6.56
N ASP A 135 15.13 15.95 -6.09
CA ASP A 135 16.42 16.12 -6.77
C ASP A 135 17.39 14.98 -6.43
N TYR A 136 17.32 13.90 -7.22
CA TYR A 136 18.20 12.73 -7.11
C TYR A 136 19.66 13.01 -7.49
N TYR A 137 19.99 14.21 -7.98
CA TYR A 137 21.36 14.58 -8.35
C TYR A 137 22.02 15.52 -7.34
N ARG A 138 21.31 15.85 -6.25
CA ARG A 138 21.72 16.84 -5.25
C ARG A 138 23.01 16.48 -4.53
N THR A 139 23.20 15.21 -4.18
CA THR A 139 24.36 14.75 -3.39
C THR A 139 25.12 13.63 -4.09
N GLN A 140 26.34 13.36 -3.64
CA GLN A 140 27.17 12.31 -4.24
C GLN A 140 26.59 10.92 -3.97
N GLU A 141 26.00 10.73 -2.79
CA GLU A 141 25.40 9.47 -2.34
C GLU A 141 24.19 9.11 -3.22
N LEU A 142 23.33 10.08 -3.51
CA LEU A 142 22.17 9.88 -4.41
C LEU A 142 22.62 9.54 -5.84
N ARG A 143 23.65 10.24 -6.35
CA ARG A 143 24.19 9.98 -7.70
C ARG A 143 24.88 8.63 -7.82
N ALA A 144 25.31 8.03 -6.71
CA ALA A 144 25.94 6.72 -6.72
C ALA A 144 24.95 5.57 -7.02
N ILE A 145 23.64 5.84 -6.95
CA ILE A 145 22.56 4.87 -7.19
C ILE A 145 21.66 5.38 -8.34
N PRO A 146 22.03 5.12 -9.61
CA PRO A 146 21.29 5.62 -10.78
C PRO A 146 19.81 5.23 -10.79
N GLU A 147 19.47 4.08 -10.22
CA GLU A 147 18.11 3.53 -10.16
C GLU A 147 17.13 4.43 -9.40
N LEU A 148 17.61 5.29 -8.49
CA LEU A 148 16.76 6.19 -7.71
C LEU A 148 15.99 7.17 -8.59
N ALA A 149 16.63 7.67 -9.66
CA ALA A 149 16.06 8.70 -10.52
C ALA A 149 14.83 8.21 -11.31
N ASP A 150 14.78 6.90 -11.64
CA ASP A 150 13.67 6.30 -12.36
C ASP A 150 12.68 5.56 -11.47
N MET A 151 12.97 5.38 -10.18
CA MET A 151 12.18 4.57 -9.26
C MET A 151 10.70 4.95 -9.20
N TYR A 152 10.37 6.25 -9.21
CA TYR A 152 8.97 6.70 -9.25
C TYR A 152 8.25 6.27 -10.53
N ARG A 153 8.93 6.43 -11.68
CA ARG A 153 8.39 6.10 -13.00
C ARG A 153 8.25 4.59 -13.18
N ASP A 154 9.27 3.85 -12.81
CA ASP A 154 9.27 2.38 -12.80
C ASP A 154 8.10 1.83 -11.98
N ARG A 155 7.93 2.29 -10.73
CA ARG A 155 6.81 1.87 -9.89
C ARG A 155 5.46 2.18 -10.54
N LYS A 156 5.31 3.37 -11.11
CA LYS A 156 4.08 3.76 -11.81
C LYS A 156 3.78 2.84 -13.00
N ASP A 157 4.78 2.56 -13.82
CA ASP A 157 4.63 1.75 -15.03
C ASP A 157 4.32 0.28 -14.67
N ARG A 158 5.02 -0.30 -13.70
CA ARG A 158 4.72 -1.64 -13.17
C ARG A 158 3.31 -1.75 -12.62
N HIS A 159 2.85 -0.76 -11.84
CA HIS A 159 1.47 -0.77 -11.33
C HIS A 159 0.42 -0.63 -12.42
N SER A 160 0.68 0.15 -13.46
CA SER A 160 -0.20 0.23 -14.63
C SER A 160 -0.28 -1.12 -15.34
N ASP A 161 0.85 -1.80 -15.52
CA ASP A 161 0.89 -3.11 -16.15
C ASP A 161 0.20 -4.19 -15.31
N PHE A 162 0.41 -4.15 -13.99
CA PHE A 162 -0.29 -4.97 -13.01
C PHE A 162 -1.80 -4.80 -13.11
N ASP A 163 -2.31 -3.56 -13.10
CA ASP A 163 -3.75 -3.30 -13.15
C ASP A 163 -4.36 -3.78 -14.47
N ASN A 164 -3.62 -3.71 -15.59
CA ASN A 164 -4.06 -4.23 -16.88
C ASN A 164 -4.11 -5.76 -16.89
N HIS A 165 -3.08 -6.44 -16.39
CA HIS A 165 -3.05 -7.91 -16.33
C HIS A 165 -4.05 -8.46 -15.33
N ARG A 166 -4.23 -7.80 -14.18
CA ARG A 166 -5.25 -8.15 -13.20
C ARG A 166 -6.65 -8.11 -13.81
N LYS A 167 -6.99 -7.05 -14.54
CA LYS A 167 -8.31 -6.94 -15.20
C LYS A 167 -8.56 -8.09 -16.16
N LYS A 168 -7.54 -8.51 -16.92
CA LYS A 168 -7.65 -9.66 -17.82
C LYS A 168 -7.87 -10.96 -17.05
N MET A 169 -7.05 -11.22 -16.03
CA MET A 169 -7.18 -12.40 -15.16
C MET A 169 -8.57 -12.45 -14.51
N MET A 170 -9.04 -11.35 -13.92
CA MET A 170 -10.38 -11.28 -13.32
C MET A 170 -11.48 -11.61 -14.34
N ALA A 171 -11.39 -11.06 -15.55
CA ALA A 171 -12.38 -11.31 -16.60
C ALA A 171 -12.38 -12.76 -17.12
N GLU A 172 -11.29 -13.50 -16.97
CA GLU A 172 -11.21 -14.93 -17.24
C GLU A 172 -11.83 -15.74 -16.10
N VAL A 173 -11.43 -15.44 -14.86
CA VAL A 173 -11.92 -16.09 -13.64
C VAL A 173 -13.45 -15.94 -13.50
N GLU A 174 -13.99 -14.73 -13.69
CA GLU A 174 -15.42 -14.42 -13.55
C GLU A 174 -16.31 -15.15 -14.56
N LYS A 175 -15.75 -15.60 -15.69
CA LYS A 175 -16.48 -16.35 -16.72
C LYS A 175 -16.46 -17.86 -16.50
N SER A 176 -15.63 -18.34 -15.57
CA SER A 176 -15.44 -19.77 -15.35
C SER A 176 -16.68 -20.42 -14.70
N PRO A 177 -17.13 -21.60 -15.18
CA PRO A 177 -18.21 -22.34 -14.54
C PRO A 177 -17.89 -22.66 -13.08
N GLY A 178 -18.74 -22.19 -12.16
CA GLY A 178 -18.54 -22.36 -10.72
C GLY A 178 -17.91 -21.16 -10.02
N TYR A 179 -17.64 -20.06 -10.74
CA TYR A 179 -17.17 -18.82 -10.14
C TYR A 179 -18.14 -18.29 -9.07
N SER A 180 -17.57 -17.82 -7.97
CA SER A 180 -18.26 -17.09 -6.92
C SER A 180 -17.34 -16.03 -6.35
N ASP A 181 -17.86 -14.81 -6.15
CA ASP A 181 -17.13 -13.73 -5.48
C ASP A 181 -16.63 -14.12 -4.07
N ARG A 182 -17.25 -15.15 -3.48
CA ARG A 182 -16.84 -15.71 -2.20
C ARG A 182 -15.39 -16.21 -2.18
N ILE A 183 -14.82 -16.54 -3.34
CA ILE A 183 -13.43 -17.03 -3.44
C ILE A 183 -12.42 -16.00 -2.92
N TRP A 184 -12.73 -14.70 -3.03
CA TRP A 184 -11.86 -13.61 -2.58
C TRP A 184 -11.89 -13.40 -1.06
N PHE A 185 -12.69 -14.17 -0.33
CA PHE A 185 -12.61 -14.24 1.13
C PHE A 185 -11.66 -15.35 1.59
N GLU A 186 -11.11 -16.14 0.67
CA GLU A 186 -10.13 -17.17 1.01
C GLU A 186 -8.82 -16.55 1.50
N PRO A 187 -8.34 -16.91 2.69
CA PRO A 187 -7.10 -16.36 3.22
C PRO A 187 -5.87 -16.76 2.40
N GLY A 188 -5.96 -17.83 1.61
CA GLY A 188 -4.91 -18.27 0.71
C GLY A 188 -4.78 -17.45 -0.57
N LEU A 189 -5.74 -16.57 -0.87
CA LEU A 189 -5.74 -15.73 -2.06
C LEU A 189 -5.62 -14.26 -1.66
N TRP A 190 -4.65 -13.58 -2.24
CA TRP A 190 -4.39 -12.18 -1.92
C TRP A 190 -5.41 -11.27 -2.62
N VAL A 191 -5.96 -10.34 -1.86
CA VAL A 191 -6.91 -9.35 -2.38
C VAL A 191 -6.19 -8.03 -2.64
N VAL A 192 -6.42 -7.41 -3.79
CA VAL A 192 -5.89 -6.06 -4.06
C VAL A 192 -6.83 -5.02 -3.46
N PRO A 193 -6.36 -4.08 -2.61
CA PRO A 193 -7.20 -3.05 -2.05
C PRO A 193 -7.69 -2.13 -3.17
N GLN A 194 -8.89 -1.58 -2.98
CA GLN A 194 -9.48 -0.65 -3.93
C GLN A 194 -8.62 0.61 -4.10
N ASN A 195 -7.97 1.04 -3.02
CA ASN A 195 -7.02 2.14 -3.03
C ASN A 195 -5.72 1.72 -2.34
N PRO A 196 -4.56 2.26 -2.73
CA PRO A 196 -3.30 1.96 -2.06
C PRO A 196 -3.37 2.23 -0.55
N CYS A 197 -2.78 1.33 0.23
CA CYS A 197 -2.73 1.45 1.68
C CYS A 197 -1.55 2.35 2.06
N TYR A 198 -1.82 3.64 2.28
CA TYR A 198 -0.77 4.61 2.55
C TYR A 198 0.05 4.25 3.80
N TRP A 199 1.36 4.18 3.63
CA TRP A 199 2.31 4.08 4.73
C TRP A 199 2.76 5.49 5.12
N ILE A 200 2.39 5.91 6.32
CA ILE A 200 2.79 7.19 6.90
C ILE A 200 4.17 7.01 7.51
N ILE A 201 5.21 7.42 6.77
CA ILE A 201 6.61 7.33 7.21
C ILE A 201 6.86 8.28 8.39
N ARG A 202 7.66 7.81 9.35
CA ARG A 202 8.10 8.58 10.52
C ARG A 202 9.03 9.72 10.11
N ASP A 203 9.18 10.71 10.96
CA ASP A 203 10.12 11.81 10.71
C ASP A 203 11.56 11.27 10.61
N PRO A 204 12.30 11.52 9.52
CA PRO A 204 13.69 11.07 9.38
C PRO A 204 14.63 11.57 10.48
N GLU A 205 14.32 12.69 11.14
CA GLU A 205 15.11 13.20 12.27
C GLU A 205 15.10 12.25 13.47
N LEU A 206 14.11 11.35 13.56
CA LEU A 206 14.03 10.34 14.62
C LEU A 206 14.99 9.15 14.38
N GLN A 207 15.59 9.04 13.20
CA GLN A 207 16.57 8.00 12.85
C GLN A 207 16.03 6.57 13.08
N ILE A 208 14.74 6.36 12.86
CA ILE A 208 14.11 5.04 12.87
C ILE A 208 14.17 4.50 11.44
N SER A 209 14.86 3.38 11.23
CA SER A 209 15.03 2.80 9.90
C SER A 209 13.69 2.43 9.25
N LEU A 210 13.59 2.51 7.92
CA LEU A 210 12.39 2.02 7.22
C LEU A 210 12.11 0.53 7.48
N GLN A 211 13.13 -0.28 7.77
CA GLN A 211 12.97 -1.69 8.12
C GLN A 211 12.24 -1.86 9.47
N ASP A 212 12.63 -1.10 10.49
CA ASP A 212 11.96 -1.14 11.81
C ASP A 212 10.54 -0.58 11.73
N GLN A 213 10.36 0.46 10.90
CA GLN A 213 9.04 1.01 10.61
C GLN A 213 8.14 0.00 9.87
N LEU A 214 8.70 -0.83 8.98
CA LEU A 214 7.96 -1.89 8.28
C LEU A 214 7.39 -2.91 9.26
N VAL A 215 8.24 -3.43 10.16
CA VAL A 215 7.81 -4.36 11.21
C VAL A 215 6.69 -3.74 12.06
N SER A 216 6.88 -2.48 12.45
CA SER A 216 5.90 -1.76 13.26
C SER A 216 4.55 -1.59 12.56
N VAL A 217 4.54 -1.22 11.26
CA VAL A 217 3.28 -1.03 10.52
C VAL A 217 2.59 -2.35 10.24
N ASP A 218 3.33 -3.43 10.01
CA ASP A 218 2.79 -4.77 9.80
C ASP A 218 2.17 -5.37 11.05
N ASP A 219 2.75 -5.08 12.22
CA ASP A 219 2.19 -5.47 13.52
C ASP A 219 0.90 -4.68 13.85
N LEU A 220 0.90 -3.37 13.56
CA LEU A 220 -0.24 -2.49 13.83
C LEU A 220 -1.41 -2.74 12.86
N GLU A 221 -1.10 -3.06 11.61
CA GLU A 221 -2.06 -3.18 10.52
C GLU A 221 -1.87 -4.49 9.73
N PRO A 222 -2.10 -5.66 10.34
CA PRO A 222 -1.76 -6.97 9.78
C PRO A 222 -2.48 -7.33 8.47
N ALA A 223 -3.54 -6.60 8.09
CA ALA A 223 -4.15 -6.74 6.77
C ALA A 223 -3.18 -6.40 5.62
N ARG A 224 -2.16 -5.57 5.87
CA ARG A 224 -1.12 -5.24 4.90
C ARG A 224 -0.29 -6.45 4.48
N THR A 225 -0.12 -7.43 5.35
CA THR A 225 0.60 -8.67 5.08
C THR A 225 -0.33 -9.84 4.77
N GLN A 226 -1.61 -9.56 4.48
CA GLN A 226 -2.64 -10.59 4.34
C GLN A 226 -2.71 -11.51 5.57
N TRP A 227 -2.51 -10.93 6.75
CA TRP A 227 -2.60 -11.56 8.06
C TRP A 227 -1.50 -12.57 8.39
N VAL A 228 -0.40 -12.55 7.64
CA VAL A 228 0.79 -13.38 7.92
C VAL A 228 1.45 -12.96 9.23
N THR A 229 1.54 -11.65 9.48
CA THR A 229 2.16 -11.09 10.70
C THR A 229 1.21 -11.06 11.91
N ARG A 230 0.06 -11.73 11.84
CA ARG A 230 -0.89 -11.74 12.97
C ARG A 230 -0.26 -12.41 14.19
N GLN A 231 -0.27 -11.71 15.32
CA GLN A 231 0.35 -12.22 16.55
C GLN A 231 -0.56 -13.18 17.34
N SER A 232 -1.89 -13.07 17.20
CA SER A 232 -2.85 -13.98 17.86
C SER A 232 -4.23 -13.99 17.20
N GLU A 233 -5.01 -15.06 17.45
CA GLU A 233 -6.42 -15.15 17.02
C GLU A 233 -7.30 -14.09 17.68
N ASP A 234 -7.03 -13.73 18.94
CA ASP A 234 -7.80 -12.68 19.65
C ASP A 234 -7.63 -11.29 19.01
N VAL A 235 -6.44 -10.99 18.48
CA VAL A 235 -6.19 -9.75 17.73
C VAL A 235 -6.92 -9.80 16.38
N PHE A 236 -6.92 -10.97 15.73
CA PHE A 236 -7.64 -11.17 14.47
C PHE A 236 -9.16 -10.99 14.64
N LEU A 237 -9.77 -11.59 15.66
CA LEU A 237 -11.21 -11.48 15.90
C LEU A 237 -11.68 -10.06 16.23
N LYS A 238 -10.79 -9.19 16.72
CA LYS A 238 -11.09 -7.75 16.92
C LYS A 238 -11.10 -6.95 15.62
N LEU A 239 -10.37 -7.41 14.60
CA LEU A 239 -10.25 -6.75 13.31
C LEU A 239 -11.14 -7.37 12.23
N ALA A 240 -11.59 -8.60 12.43
CA ALA A 240 -12.61 -9.23 11.60
C ALA A 240 -13.92 -8.42 11.68
N PRO A 241 -14.57 -8.13 10.54
CA PRO A 241 -15.88 -7.50 10.55
C PRO A 241 -16.83 -8.33 11.44
N ALA A 242 -17.46 -7.70 12.43
CA ALA A 242 -18.55 -8.33 13.13
C ALA A 242 -19.65 -8.64 12.10
N LEU A 243 -19.95 -9.93 11.92
CA LEU A 243 -21.05 -10.41 11.08
C LEU A 243 -22.41 -9.97 11.66
#